data_AF-A0A7V0L2V2-F1
#
_entry.id   AF-A0A7V0L2V2-F1
#
_cell.length_a   1.000
_cell.length_b   1.000
_cell.length_c   1.000
_cell.angle_alpha   90.00
_cell.angle_beta   90.00
_cell.angle_gamma   90.00
#
_symmetry.space_group_name_H-M   'P 1'
#
loop_
_entity.id
_entity.type
_entity.pdbx_description
1 polymer ?
#
loop_
_entity_poly.entity_id
_entity_poly.type
_entity_poly.pdbx_seq_one_letter_code
_entity_poly.pdbx_strand_id
1 'polypeptide(L)'
;MKPWHVLIFVFLFFSISALQAAEKKVVRVKLQNQPIEVVKRFYKLDPDLLTETPKGGTVDVLVTGGQLKKIKALNLQTSVLIPDAAAFAKTLR
;
A
#
# COMPACT_ATOMS: atom_id res chain seq x y z
N MET A 1 42.72 -11.40 -17.73
CA MET A 1 41.43 -11.94 -17.27
C MET A 1 40.62 -10.76 -16.71
N LYS A 2 39.60 -10.31 -17.44
CA LYS A 2 38.90 -9.01 -17.23
C LYS A 2 37.71 -9.20 -16.28
N PRO A 3 37.58 -8.41 -15.20
CA PRO A 3 36.48 -8.50 -14.23
C PRO A 3 35.19 -7.86 -14.75
N TRP A 4 34.85 -8.07 -16.03
CA TRP A 4 33.74 -7.40 -16.70
C TRP A 4 32.37 -7.96 -16.26
N HIS A 5 32.32 -9.21 -15.80
CA HIS A 5 31.06 -9.88 -15.47
C HIS A 5 30.46 -9.47 -14.11
N VAL A 6 31.26 -8.89 -13.20
CA VAL A 6 30.78 -8.52 -11.86
C VAL A 6 29.93 -7.24 -11.89
N LEU A 7 30.27 -6.29 -12.77
CA LEU A 7 29.54 -5.02 -12.91
C LEU A 7 28.12 -5.19 -13.46
N ILE A 8 27.89 -6.22 -14.30
CA ILE A 8 26.58 -6.47 -14.93
C ILE A 8 25.57 -7.02 -13.92
N PHE A 9 26.01 -7.85 -12.96
CA PHE A 9 25.13 -8.42 -11.94
C PHE A 9 24.60 -7.38 -10.93
N VAL A 10 25.41 -6.37 -10.61
CA VAL A 10 25.01 -5.30 -9.68
C VAL A 10 23.95 -4.39 -10.32
N PHE A 11 24.04 -4.13 -11.62
CA PHE A 11 23.08 -3.28 -12.35
C PHE A 11 21.69 -3.94 -12.51
N LEU A 12 21.67 -5.26 -12.69
CA LEU A 12 20.42 -6.03 -12.83
C LEU A 12 19.65 -6.15 -11.50
N PHE A 13 20.34 -6.24 -10.36
CA PHE A 13 19.68 -6.28 -9.06
C PHE A 13 19.05 -4.94 -8.65
N PHE A 14 19.66 -3.82 -9.03
CA PHE A 14 19.15 -2.48 -8.71
C PHE A 14 17.88 -2.12 -9.49
N SER A 15 17.67 -2.71 -10.67
CA SER A 15 16.47 -2.43 -11.50
C SER A 15 15.20 -3.11 -10.98
N ILE A 16 15.29 -4.20 -10.22
CA ILE A 16 14.11 -4.97 -9.77
C ILE A 16 13.43 -4.31 -8.56
N SER A 17 14.19 -3.66 -7.68
CA SER A 17 13.66 -3.05 -6.46
C SER A 17 12.84 -1.77 -6.70
N ALA A 18 13.02 -1.10 -7.85
CA ALA A 18 12.24 0.09 -8.19
C ALA A 18 10.78 -0.22 -8.55
N LEU A 19 10.50 -1.44 -9.04
CA LEU A 19 9.15 -1.82 -9.47
C LEU A 19 8.24 -2.21 -8.29
N GLN A 20 8.81 -2.82 -7.24
CA GLN A 20 8.06 -3.19 -6.03
C GLN A 20 7.74 -1.99 -5.11
N ALA A 21 8.45 -0.87 -5.26
CA ALA A 21 8.34 0.28 -4.36
C ALA A 21 7.10 1.17 -4.64
N ALA A 22 6.43 1.01 -5.78
CA ALA A 22 5.39 1.95 -6.23
C ALA A 22 4.06 1.32 -6.66
N GLU A 23 3.82 0.03 -6.40
CA GLU A 23 2.47 -0.54 -6.57
C GLU A 23 1.53 0.01 -5.48
N LYS A 24 0.77 1.05 -5.86
CA LYS A 24 -0.32 1.56 -5.02
C LYS A 24 -1.53 0.62 -5.14
N LYS A 25 -2.11 0.27 -4.00
CA LYS A 25 -3.24 -0.65 -3.88
C LYS A 25 -4.38 0.07 -3.19
N VAL A 26 -5.61 -0.22 -3.59
CA VAL A 26 -6.79 0.28 -2.88
C VAL A 26 -7.23 -0.78 -1.88
N VAL A 27 -7.30 -0.38 -0.62
CA VAL A 27 -7.61 -1.27 0.49
C VAL A 27 -8.74 -0.67 1.30
N ARG A 28 -9.77 -1.46 1.54
CA ARG A 28 -10.84 -1.15 2.48
C ARG A 28 -10.38 -1.50 3.88
N VAL A 29 -10.40 -0.53 4.79
CA VAL A 29 -10.05 -0.69 6.19
C VAL A 29 -11.30 -0.53 7.03
N LYS A 30 -11.63 -1.53 7.84
CA LYS A 30 -12.78 -1.47 8.75
C LYS A 30 -12.34 -0.85 10.08
N LEU A 31 -12.84 0.35 10.34
CA LEU A 31 -12.61 1.08 11.59
C LEU A 31 -13.76 0.90 12.59
N GLN A 32 -14.86 0.28 12.16
CA GLN A 32 -16.00 -0.02 13.03
C GLN A 32 -15.59 -0.88 14.23
N ASN A 33 -16.05 -0.51 15.42
CA ASN A 33 -15.80 -1.22 16.68
C ASN A 33 -14.31 -1.36 17.05
N GLN A 34 -13.44 -0.57 16.43
CA GLN A 34 -12.03 -0.54 16.77
C GLN A 34 -11.77 0.42 17.94
N PRO A 35 -10.76 0.16 18.79
CA PRO A 35 -10.39 1.07 19.85
C PRO A 35 -10.02 2.45 19.28
N ILE A 36 -10.46 3.52 19.94
CA ILE A 36 -10.20 4.91 19.51
C ILE A 36 -8.69 5.15 19.30
N GLU A 37 -7.84 4.52 20.11
CA GLU A 37 -6.39 4.64 19.98
C GLU A 37 -5.86 4.05 18.67
N VAL A 38 -6.39 2.90 18.23
CA VAL A 38 -6.03 2.25 16.97
C VAL A 38 -6.46 3.11 15.79
N VAL A 39 -7.68 3.67 15.86
CA VAL A 39 -8.21 4.61 14.86
C VAL A 39 -7.34 5.86 14.76
N LYS A 40 -6.93 6.45 15.90
CA LYS A 40 -5.99 7.58 15.91
C LYS A 40 -4.65 7.23 15.29
N ARG A 41 -4.09 6.05 15.58
CA ARG A 41 -2.84 5.59 14.99
C ARG A 41 -2.96 5.38 13.48
N PHE A 42 -4.11 4.90 13.01
CA PHE A 42 -4.41 4.76 11.59
C PHE A 42 -4.39 6.11 10.87
N TYR A 43 -5.10 7.12 11.36
CA TYR A 43 -5.07 8.46 10.76
C TYR A 43 -3.70 9.15 10.87
N LYS A 44 -2.90 8.85 11.89
CA LYS A 44 -1.51 9.30 11.99
C LYS A 44 -0.57 8.73 10.92
N LEU A 45 -0.96 7.64 10.24
CA LEU A 45 -0.19 7.10 9.12
C LEU A 45 -0.35 7.93 7.84
N ASP A 46 -1.19 8.97 7.87
CA ASP A 46 -1.56 9.82 6.73
C ASP A 46 -1.91 9.00 5.47
N PRO A 47 -2.87 8.06 5.58
CA PRO A 47 -3.28 7.26 4.43
C PRO A 47 -4.02 8.13 3.41
N ASP A 48 -3.81 7.88 2.12
CA ASP A 48 -4.49 8.61 1.04
C ASP A 48 -5.94 8.10 0.94
N LEU A 49 -6.87 8.87 1.52
CA LEU A 49 -8.28 8.48 1.69
C LEU A 49 -9.04 8.67 0.37
N LEU A 50 -9.60 7.60 -0.17
CA LEU A 50 -10.43 7.65 -1.39
C LEU A 50 -11.91 7.82 -1.07
N THR A 51 -12.37 7.18 0.00
CA THR A 51 -13.73 7.35 0.52
C THR A 51 -13.73 7.28 2.03
N GLU A 52 -14.25 8.32 2.66
CA GLU A 52 -14.59 8.34 4.08
C GLU A 52 -16.09 8.05 4.21
N THR A 53 -16.47 6.91 4.82
CA THR A 53 -17.88 6.79 5.22
C THR A 53 -18.14 7.65 6.46
N PRO A 54 -19.18 8.49 6.46
CA PRO A 54 -19.45 9.47 7.52
C PRO A 54 -19.83 8.85 8.88
N LYS A 55 -19.86 7.51 9.00
CA LYS A 55 -20.24 6.78 10.20
C LYS A 55 -19.17 5.80 10.69
N GLY A 56 -17.89 6.10 10.45
CA GLY A 56 -16.75 5.39 11.08
C GLY A 56 -16.69 3.89 10.81
N GLY A 57 -17.36 3.42 9.75
CA GLY A 57 -17.53 1.99 9.50
C GLY A 57 -16.34 1.40 8.74
N THR A 58 -16.15 1.90 7.53
CA THR A 58 -15.14 1.42 6.58
C THR A 58 -14.59 2.57 5.75
N VAL A 59 -13.29 2.60 5.55
CA VAL A 59 -12.61 3.64 4.80
C VAL A 59 -11.82 2.98 3.68
N ASP A 60 -11.97 3.44 2.45
CA ASP A 60 -11.15 2.95 1.34
C ASP A 60 -9.93 3.86 1.20
N VAL A 61 -8.74 3.26 1.22
CA VAL A 61 -7.47 3.99 1.22
C VAL A 61 -6.56 3.49 0.11
N LEU A 62 -5.89 4.42 -0.55
CA LEU A 62 -4.81 4.15 -1.48
C LEU A 62 -3.50 4.04 -0.70
N VAL A 63 -2.89 2.86 -0.72
CA VAL A 63 -1.71 2.57 0.10
C VAL A 63 -0.65 1.86 -0.71
N THR A 64 0.61 2.16 -0.42
CA THR A 64 1.74 1.38 -0.92
C THR A 64 1.86 0.05 -0.16
N GLY A 65 2.62 -0.91 -0.69
CA GLY A 65 2.92 -2.16 0.01
C GLY A 65 3.54 -1.95 1.40
N GLY A 66 4.36 -0.91 1.58
CA GLY A 66 4.94 -0.54 2.87
C GLY A 66 3.91 -0.01 3.88
N GLN A 67 2.98 0.84 3.43
CA GLN A 67 1.88 1.35 4.27
C GLN A 67 0.88 0.24 4.63
N LEU A 68 0.59 -0.67 3.69
CA LEU A 68 -0.28 -1.82 3.97
C LEU A 68 0.28 -2.70 5.10
N LYS A 69 1.60 -2.92 5.14
CA LYS A 69 2.24 -3.63 6.27
C LYS A 69 2.01 -2.90 7.60
N LYS A 70 2.13 -1.58 7.63
CA LYS A 70 1.88 -0.76 8.84
C LYS A 70 0.42 -0.82 9.29
N ILE A 71 -0.53 -0.78 8.35
CA ILE A 71 -1.97 -0.88 8.66
C ILE A 71 -2.32 -2.27 9.20
N LYS A 72 -1.78 -3.33 8.60
CA LYS A 72 -1.95 -4.70 9.12
C LYS A 72 -1.36 -4.88 10.52
N ALA A 73 -0.26 -4.20 10.84
CA ALA A 73 0.32 -4.21 12.18
C ALA A 73 -0.57 -3.53 13.25
N LEU A 74 -1.56 -2.71 12.84
CA LEU A 74 -2.56 -2.13 13.74
C LEU A 74 -3.71 -3.10 14.07
N ASN A 75 -3.63 -4.36 13.61
CA ASN A 75 -4.65 -5.40 13.82
C ASN A 75 -6.04 -5.00 13.29
N LEU A 76 -6.06 -4.16 12.25
CA LEU A 76 -7.26 -3.72 11.58
C LEU A 76 -7.70 -4.74 10.52
N GLN A 77 -9.00 -4.93 10.37
CA GLN A 77 -9.53 -5.73 9.26
C GLN A 77 -9.36 -4.96 7.96
N THR A 78 -8.57 -5.52 7.04
CA THR A 78 -8.28 -4.93 5.73
C THR A 78 -8.70 -5.87 4.61
N SER A 79 -9.40 -5.36 3.60
CA SER A 79 -9.74 -6.07 2.37
C SER A 79 -9.13 -5.35 1.18
N VAL A 80 -8.37 -6.05 0.34
CA VAL A 80 -7.82 -5.46 -0.88
C VAL A 80 -8.93 -5.38 -1.92
N LEU A 81 -9.27 -4.17 -2.36
CA LEU A 81 -10.26 -3.95 -3.41
C LEU A 81 -9.60 -3.92 -4.79
N ILE A 82 -8.46 -3.23 -4.90
CA ILE A 82 -7.72 -3.09 -6.15
C ILE A 82 -6.25 -3.43 -5.87
N PRO A 83 -5.75 -4.56 -6.38
CA PRO A 83 -4.39 -5.03 -6.12
C PRO A 83 -3.32 -4.18 -6.82
N ASP A 84 -3.68 -3.53 -7.93
CA ASP A 84 -2.86 -2.59 -8.68
C ASP A 84 -3.73 -1.44 -9.21
N ALA A 85 -3.64 -0.28 -8.55
CA ALA A 85 -4.39 0.90 -8.93
C ALA A 85 -3.96 1.47 -10.29
N ALA A 86 -2.69 1.29 -10.69
CA ALA A 86 -2.18 1.79 -11.95
C ALA A 86 -2.67 0.94 -13.13
N ALA A 87 -2.69 -0.39 -12.98
CA ALA A 87 -3.30 -1.28 -13.96
C ALA A 87 -4.81 -1.00 -14.10
N PHE A 88 -5.52 -0.82 -12.99
CA PHE A 88 -6.95 -0.49 -13.01
C PHE A 88 -7.24 0.84 -13.73
N ALA A 89 -6.47 1.89 -13.45
CA ALA A 89 -6.63 3.18 -14.12
C ALA A 89 -6.44 3.10 -15.65
N LYS A 90 -5.57 2.21 -16.14
CA LYS A 90 -5.38 1.97 -17.58
C LYS A 90 -6.57 1.27 -18.24
N THR A 91 -7.32 0.46 -17.50
CA THR A 91 -8.52 -0.22 -18.05
C THR A 91 -9.73 0.71 -18.20
N LEU A 92 -9.72 1.86 -17.53
CA LEU A 92 -10.78 2.87 -17.60
C LEU A 92 -10.58 3.89 -18.73
N ARG A 93 -9.46 3.80 -19.46
CA ARG A 93 -9.05 4.73 -20.51
C ARG A 93 -9.29 4.13 -21.89
#